data_AF-A0A7X5SBI7-F1
#
_entry.id   AF-A0A7X5SBI7-F1
#
_cell.length_a   1.000
_cell.length_b   1.000
_cell.length_c   1.000
_cell.angle_alpha   90.00
_cell.angle_beta   90.00
_cell.angle_gamma   90.00
#
_symmetry.space_group_name_H-M   'P 1'
#
loop_
_entity.id
_entity.type
_entity.pdbx_description
1 polymer ?
#
loop_
_entity_poly.entity_id
_entity_poly.type
_entity_poly.pdbx_seq_one_letter_code
_entity_poly.pdbx_strand_id
1 'polypeptide(L)'
;DHAEMASLASPFDLPNQAELIVPNFPVTPDDREGHPKEVARYLVRELDWNAKGSIVLFTSRWKMEKVADLMPLAQRNRVLVQGEGNKSQLITEHLRRIAAGEGSVLFGLNSFGEGLDLPGDACTTV
;
A
#
# COMPACT_ATOMS: atom_id res chain seq x y z
N ASP A 1 43.10 -10.43 6.63
CA ASP A 1 42.03 -9.48 6.29
C ASP A 1 40.75 -9.86 6.99
N HIS A 2 40.41 -9.11 8.04
CA HIS A 2 39.25 -9.37 8.90
C HIS A 2 38.10 -8.45 8.48
N ALA A 3 36.97 -9.02 8.07
CA ALA A 3 35.72 -8.27 7.94
C ALA A 3 35.00 -8.31 9.30
N GLU A 4 34.60 -7.14 9.81
CA GLU A 4 33.77 -7.02 11.01
C GLU A 4 32.32 -6.76 10.62
N MET A 5 31.40 -7.51 11.21
CA MET A 5 29.97 -7.33 11.02
C MET A 5 29.46 -6.32 12.04
N ALA A 6 28.93 -5.20 11.57
CA ALA A 6 28.31 -4.18 12.41
C ALA A 6 26.86 -3.93 11.99
N SER A 7 25.99 -3.71 12.98
CA SER A 7 24.61 -3.23 12.78
C SER A 7 24.54 -1.79 13.28
N LEU A 8 24.31 -0.87 12.36
CA LEU A 8 24.20 0.56 12.67
C LEU A 8 22.76 0.89 13.05
N ALA A 9 22.59 1.83 13.98
CA ALA A 9 21.28 2.38 14.30
C ALA A 9 20.68 3.09 13.08
N SER A 10 19.35 3.09 12.98
CA SER A 10 18.64 3.87 11.97
C SER A 10 18.96 5.37 12.15
N PRO A 11 19.21 6.12 11.07
CA PRO A 11 19.38 7.57 11.13
C PRO A 11 18.04 8.31 11.27
N PHE A 12 16.90 7.62 11.17
CA PHE A 12 15.56 8.21 11.16
C PHE A 12 14.93 8.29 12.55
N ASP A 13 14.17 9.36 12.78
CA ASP A 13 13.40 9.59 14.01
C ASP A 13 12.02 8.92 13.92
N LEU A 14 12.02 7.59 13.80
CA LEU A 14 10.81 6.79 13.62
C LEU A 14 9.71 7.05 14.67
N PRO A 15 10.01 7.25 15.96
CA PRO A 15 8.97 7.53 16.96
C PRO A 15 8.14 8.80 16.67
N ASN A 16 8.71 9.77 15.97
CA ASN A 16 8.02 11.01 15.58
C ASN A 16 7.62 11.05 14.09
N GLN A 17 8.13 10.11 13.28
CA GLN A 17 7.92 10.07 11.83
C GLN A 17 6.97 8.96 11.36
N ALA A 18 6.68 7.97 12.21
CA ALA A 18 5.86 6.82 11.83
C ALA A 18 5.02 6.28 12.99
N GLU A 19 3.88 5.69 12.64
CA GLU A 19 2.99 4.99 13.57
C GLU A 19 2.70 3.58 13.02
N LEU A 20 2.66 2.58 13.90
CA LEU A 20 2.21 1.23 13.57
C LEU A 20 0.79 1.04 14.09
N ILE A 21 -0.15 0.87 13.17
CA ILE A 21 -1.55 0.62 13.49
C ILE A 21 -1.87 -0.85 13.23
N VAL A 22 -2.30 -1.55 14.28
CA VAL A 22 -2.78 -2.94 14.17
C VAL A 22 -4.30 -2.94 14.36
N PRO A 23 -5.10 -3.02 13.29
CA PRO A 23 -6.54 -2.97 13.40
C PRO A 23 -7.12 -4.25 14.01
N ASN A 24 -8.15 -4.10 14.82
CA ASN A 24 -8.89 -5.22 15.37
C ASN A 24 -9.96 -5.70 14.37
N PHE A 25 -9.62 -6.66 13.52
CA PHE A 25 -10.59 -7.24 12.59
C PHE A 25 -11.49 -8.28 13.29
N PRO A 26 -12.81 -8.28 13.00
CA PRO A 26 -13.76 -9.27 13.52
C PRO A 26 -13.61 -10.65 12.87
N VAL A 27 -12.71 -10.81 11.89
CA VAL A 27 -12.51 -12.02 11.09
C VAL A 27 -11.01 -12.30 10.96
N THR A 28 -10.68 -13.58 10.87
CA THR A 28 -9.30 -14.06 10.75
C THR A 28 -8.84 -14.10 9.29
N PRO A 29 -7.53 -14.02 8.99
CA PRO A 29 -7.01 -14.01 7.61
C PRO A 29 -7.30 -15.24 6.73
N ASP A 30 -7.66 -16.36 7.35
CA ASP A 30 -8.06 -17.62 6.73
C ASP A 30 -9.55 -17.66 6.33
N ASP A 31 -10.38 -16.76 6.85
CA ASP A 31 -11.73 -16.55 6.30
C ASP A 31 -11.62 -15.98 4.89
N ARG A 32 -11.73 -16.90 3.92
CA ARG A 32 -11.52 -16.61 2.51
C ARG A 32 -12.46 -15.52 2.01
N GLU A 33 -13.71 -15.43 2.45
CA GLU A 33 -14.66 -14.44 1.92
C GLU A 33 -14.87 -13.25 2.87
N GLY A 34 -14.86 -13.46 4.19
CA GLY A 34 -15.06 -12.41 5.17
C GLY A 34 -13.86 -11.46 5.27
N HIS A 35 -12.64 -11.99 5.27
CA HIS A 35 -11.44 -11.17 5.45
C HIS A 35 -11.22 -10.16 4.31
N PRO A 36 -11.30 -10.51 3.01
CA PRO A 36 -11.18 -9.51 1.95
C PRO A 36 -12.25 -8.40 2.03
N LYS A 37 -13.47 -8.72 2.46
CA LYS A 37 -14.54 -7.73 2.65
C LYS A 37 -14.22 -6.75 3.76
N GLU A 38 -13.70 -7.25 4.88
CA GLU A 38 -13.30 -6.38 5.98
C GLU A 38 -12.09 -5.51 5.63
N VAL A 39 -11.08 -6.09 4.98
CA VAL A 39 -9.92 -5.32 4.47
C VAL A 39 -10.39 -4.21 3.53
N ALA A 40 -11.30 -4.52 2.59
CA ALA A 40 -11.81 -3.49 1.68
C ALA A 40 -12.52 -2.35 2.43
N ARG A 41 -13.39 -2.68 3.40
CA ARG A 41 -14.05 -1.67 4.25
C ARG A 41 -13.06 -0.83 5.05
N TYR A 42 -12.03 -1.48 5.61
CA TYR A 42 -10.99 -0.81 6.37
C TYR A 42 -10.22 0.19 5.50
N LEU A 43 -9.72 -0.23 4.34
CA LEU A 43 -8.96 0.64 3.44
C LEU A 43 -9.81 1.83 2.95
N VAL A 44 -11.10 1.60 2.64
CA VAL A 44 -12.02 2.70 2.26
C VAL A 44 -12.14 3.74 3.37
N ARG A 45 -12.13 3.32 4.64
CA ARG A 45 -12.30 4.20 5.80
C ARG A 45 -11.01 4.92 6.21
N GLU A 46 -9.88 4.23 6.19
CA GLU A 46 -8.64 4.70 6.82
C GLU A 46 -7.66 5.37 5.86
N LEU A 47 -7.67 5.03 4.56
CA LEU A 47 -6.74 5.66 3.61
C LEU A 47 -7.19 7.08 3.25
N ASP A 48 -6.21 7.95 3.02
CA ASP A 48 -6.45 9.26 2.39
C ASP A 48 -6.61 9.08 0.88
N TRP A 49 -7.86 9.09 0.43
CA TRP A 49 -8.22 8.94 -0.99
C TRP A 49 -8.15 10.22 -1.80
N ASN A 50 -7.84 11.38 -1.21
CA ASN A 50 -8.02 12.66 -1.88
C ASN A 50 -6.71 13.30 -2.33
N ALA A 51 -5.67 13.25 -1.51
CA ALA A 51 -4.45 14.00 -1.81
C ALA A 51 -3.16 13.16 -1.77
N LYS A 52 -3.17 12.03 -1.06
CA LYS A 52 -1.95 11.29 -0.73
C LYS A 52 -1.84 9.96 -1.44
N GLY A 53 -0.61 9.49 -1.49
CA GLY A 53 -0.21 8.18 -1.96
C GLY A 53 -0.22 7.16 -0.84
N SER A 54 -0.69 5.96 -1.16
CA SER A 54 -0.55 4.80 -0.27
C SER A 54 -0.18 3.56 -1.08
N ILE A 55 0.47 2.62 -0.42
CA ILE A 55 0.71 1.27 -0.91
C ILE A 55 -0.10 0.31 -0.06
N VAL A 56 -0.60 -0.76 -0.67
CA VAL A 56 -1.17 -1.89 0.06
C VAL A 56 -0.54 -3.16 -0.50
N LEU A 57 0.18 -3.86 0.37
CA LEU A 57 0.87 -5.10 0.02
C LEU A 57 0.06 -6.33 0.43
N PHE A 58 -0.07 -7.26 -0.51
CA PHE A 58 -0.79 -8.52 -0.33
C PHE A 58 0.16 -9.71 -0.42
N THR A 59 -0.12 -10.75 0.36
CA THR A 59 0.63 -12.03 0.30
C THR A 59 0.07 -12.98 -0.76
N SER A 60 -1.08 -12.67 -1.37
CA SER A 60 -1.64 -13.47 -2.46
C SER A 60 -2.30 -12.61 -3.52
N ARG A 61 -2.07 -12.98 -4.79
CA ARG A 61 -2.70 -12.35 -5.96
C ARG A 61 -4.21 -12.39 -5.87
N TRP A 62 -4.77 -13.54 -5.50
CA TRP A 62 -6.20 -13.71 -5.35
C TRP A 62 -6.81 -12.73 -4.34
N LYS A 63 -6.16 -12.50 -3.18
CA LYS A 63 -6.67 -11.57 -2.16
C LYS A 63 -6.57 -10.12 -2.64
N MET A 64 -5.48 -9.75 -3.32
CA MET A 64 -5.32 -8.42 -3.93
C MET A 64 -6.45 -8.11 -4.92
N GLU A 65 -6.69 -8.99 -5.88
CA GLU A 65 -7.74 -8.84 -6.90
C GLU A 65 -9.13 -8.80 -6.25
N LYS A 66 -9.41 -9.72 -5.32
CA LYS A 66 -10.69 -9.76 -4.59
C LYS A 66 -10.95 -8.48 -3.81
N VAL A 67 -9.95 -7.94 -3.10
CA VAL A 67 -10.10 -6.68 -2.35
C VAL A 67 -10.31 -5.51 -3.31
N ALA A 68 -9.60 -5.47 -4.44
CA ALA A 68 -9.81 -4.45 -5.46
C ALA A 68 -11.25 -4.49 -5.99
N ASP A 69 -11.77 -5.66 -6.34
CA ASP A 69 -13.15 -5.83 -6.86
C ASP A 69 -14.23 -5.47 -5.83
N LEU A 70 -13.93 -5.55 -4.54
CA LEU A 70 -14.84 -5.17 -3.45
C LEU A 70 -14.84 -3.66 -3.17
N MET A 71 -13.94 -2.89 -3.77
CA MET A 71 -13.89 -1.45 -3.57
C MET A 71 -15.09 -0.75 -4.23
N PRO A 72 -15.67 0.26 -3.58
CA PRO A 72 -16.62 1.15 -4.25
C PRO A 72 -15.95 1.82 -5.46
N LEU A 73 -16.74 2.14 -6.49
CA LEU A 73 -16.23 2.64 -7.77
C LEU A 73 -15.32 3.89 -7.62
N ALA A 74 -15.66 4.79 -6.70
CA ALA A 74 -14.88 6.00 -6.44
C ALA A 74 -13.44 5.71 -5.94
N GLN A 75 -13.27 4.69 -5.10
CA GLN A 75 -11.97 4.22 -4.64
C GLN A 75 -11.30 3.34 -5.69
N ARG A 76 -12.04 2.45 -6.36
CA ARG A 76 -11.51 1.58 -7.42
C ARG A 76 -10.80 2.39 -8.50
N ASN A 77 -11.36 3.53 -8.91
CA ASN A 77 -10.76 4.42 -9.90
C ASN A 77 -9.40 5.03 -9.48
N ARG A 78 -9.12 5.08 -8.17
CA ARG A 78 -7.86 5.56 -7.59
C ARG A 78 -6.85 4.45 -7.31
N VAL A 79 -7.27 3.18 -7.41
CA VAL A 79 -6.40 2.02 -7.19
C VAL A 79 -5.71 1.62 -8.50
N LEU A 80 -4.40 1.46 -8.45
CA LEU A 80 -3.54 0.95 -9.51
C LEU A 80 -3.05 -0.45 -9.10
N VAL A 81 -3.45 -1.50 -9.82
CA VAL A 81 -3.19 -2.89 -9.41
C VAL A 81 -2.02 -3.50 -10.18
N GLN A 82 -1.10 -4.14 -9.45
CA GLN A 82 0.00 -4.89 -10.03
C GLN A 82 -0.49 -6.01 -10.97
N GLY A 83 -0.11 -5.89 -12.25
CA GLY A 83 -0.52 -6.82 -13.32
C GLY A 83 -1.43 -6.18 -14.36
N GLU A 84 -2.07 -5.04 -14.05
CA GLU A 84 -2.84 -4.24 -15.04
C GLU A 84 -1.92 -3.38 -15.92
N GLY A 85 -0.64 -3.23 -15.54
CA GLY A 85 0.41 -2.56 -16.29
C GLY A 85 1.80 -2.97 -15.78
N ASN A 86 2.85 -2.51 -16.45
CA ASN A 86 4.20 -2.76 -15.94
C ASN A 86 4.49 -1.85 -14.72
N LYS A 87 5.41 -2.28 -13.85
CA LYS A 87 5.71 -1.59 -12.57
C LYS A 87 6.02 -0.10 -12.79
N SER A 88 6.86 0.23 -13.76
CA SER A 88 7.25 1.62 -14.06
C SER A 88 6.09 2.48 -14.53
N GLN A 89 5.15 1.92 -15.30
CA GLN A 89 3.94 2.62 -15.73
C GLN A 89 3.02 2.91 -14.55
N LEU A 90 2.81 1.93 -13.66
CA LEU A 90 1.98 2.10 -12.47
C LEU A 90 2.55 3.17 -11.54
N ILE A 91 3.87 3.18 -11.32
CA ILE A 91 4.55 4.19 -10.50
C ILE A 91 4.44 5.57 -11.17
N THR A 92 4.69 5.67 -12.48
CA THR A 92 4.56 6.94 -13.21
C THR A 92 3.16 7.53 -13.10
N GLU A 93 2.13 6.71 -13.30
CA GLU A 93 0.73 7.15 -13.17
C GLU A 93 0.39 7.51 -11.72
N HIS A 94 0.89 6.74 -10.74
CA HIS A 94 0.71 7.07 -9.33
C HIS A 94 1.28 8.45 -9.01
N LEU A 95 2.53 8.71 -9.37
CA LEU A 95 3.18 10.00 -9.14
C LEU A 95 2.45 11.14 -9.87
N ARG A 96 1.97 10.91 -11.09
CA ARG A 96 1.16 11.89 -11.83
C ARG A 96 -0.12 12.27 -11.08
N ARG A 97 -0.85 11.29 -10.54
CA ARG A 97 -2.09 11.52 -9.77
C ARG A 97 -1.83 12.29 -8.48
N ILE A 98 -0.76 11.96 -7.76
CA ILE A 98 -0.37 12.69 -6.54
C ILE A 98 0.01 14.13 -6.86
N ALA A 99 0.80 14.37 -7.92
CA ALA A 99 1.15 15.72 -8.35
C ALA A 99 -0.09 16.55 -8.78
N ALA A 100 -1.17 15.90 -9.22
CA ALA A 100 -2.43 16.54 -9.55
C ALA A 100 -3.40 16.69 -8.35
N GLY A 101 -3.04 16.20 -7.17
CA GLY A 101 -3.92 16.22 -5.99
C GLY A 101 -5.15 15.33 -6.12
N GLU A 102 -5.05 14.24 -6.90
CA GLU A 102 -6.16 13.30 -7.16
C GLU A 102 -6.24 12.16 -6.13
N GLY A 103 -5.16 11.94 -5.38
CA GLY A 103 -4.93 10.77 -4.54
C GLY A 103 -4.67 9.51 -5.38
N SER A 104 -3.91 8.56 -4.84
CA SER A 104 -3.60 7.32 -5.57
C SER A 104 -3.16 6.20 -4.64
N VAL A 105 -3.61 4.97 -4.92
CA VAL A 105 -3.28 3.80 -4.11
C VAL A 105 -2.72 2.69 -4.99
N LEU A 106 -1.53 2.20 -4.65
CA LEU A 106 -0.88 1.09 -5.35
C LEU A 106 -1.19 -0.23 -4.64
N PHE A 107 -1.80 -1.17 -5.35
CA PHE A 107 -2.00 -2.54 -4.87
C PHE A 107 -0.94 -3.45 -5.47
N GLY A 108 -0.18 -4.13 -4.63
CA GLY A 108 0.89 -5.00 -5.09
C GLY A 108 1.11 -6.20 -4.19
N LEU A 109 1.91 -7.15 -4.66
CA LEU A 109 2.49 -8.22 -3.86
C LEU A 109 3.78 -7.74 -3.20
N ASN A 110 4.38 -8.54 -2.31
CA ASN A 110 5.63 -8.19 -1.63
C ASN A 110 6.74 -7.70 -2.58
N SER A 111 6.91 -8.37 -3.73
CA SER A 111 7.89 -7.99 -4.76
C SER A 111 7.64 -6.63 -5.42
N PHE A 112 6.43 -6.09 -5.29
CA PHE A 112 6.12 -4.75 -5.80
C PHE A 112 6.80 -3.66 -4.97
N GLY A 113 6.84 -3.82 -3.64
CA GLY A 113 7.48 -2.88 -2.72
C GLY A 113 9.02 -2.92 -2.75
N GLU A 114 9.62 -4.01 -3.24
CA GLU A 114 11.07 -4.14 -3.33
C GLU A 114 11.67 -3.11 -4.30
N GLY A 115 12.68 -2.37 -3.81
CA GLY A 115 13.38 -1.33 -4.59
C GLY A 115 12.50 -0.14 -4.98
N LEU A 116 11.36 0.05 -4.33
CA LEU A 116 10.47 1.18 -4.54
C LEU A 116 10.84 2.31 -3.57
N ASP A 117 11.05 3.50 -4.13
CA ASP A 117 11.32 4.72 -3.37
C ASP A 117 10.28 5.77 -3.75
N LEU A 118 9.41 6.12 -2.80
CA LEU A 118 8.32 7.08 -2.98
C LEU A 118 8.43 8.16 -1.88
N PRO A 119 8.82 9.39 -2.22
CA PRO A 119 9.04 10.43 -1.23
C PRO A 119 7.75 11.17 -0.84
N GLY A 120 7.67 11.56 0.43
CA GLY A 120 6.66 12.50 0.94
C GLY A 120 5.23 12.04 0.66
N ASP A 121 4.41 12.93 0.08
CA ASP A 121 3.00 12.65 -0.20
C ASP A 121 2.79 11.51 -1.21
N ALA A 122 3.83 11.06 -1.92
CA ALA A 122 3.75 9.87 -2.78
C ALA A 122 3.59 8.57 -1.98
N CYS A 123 3.93 8.52 -0.69
CA CYS A 123 3.64 7.36 0.14
C CYS A 123 3.59 7.76 1.61
N THR A 124 2.39 7.78 2.18
CA THR A 124 2.16 8.13 3.59
C THR A 124 1.56 7.00 4.41
N THR A 125 1.17 5.90 3.76
CA THR A 125 0.62 4.70 4.39
C THR A 125 0.99 3.47 3.56
N VAL A 126 1.35 2.37 4.23
CA VAL A 126 1.80 1.09 3.64
C VAL A 126 1.04 -0.07 4.27
#